data_AF-Q21YH1-F1
#
_entry.id   AF-Q21YH1-F1
#
_cell.length_a   1.000
_cell.length_b   1.000
_cell.length_c   1.000
_cell.angle_alpha   90.00
_cell.angle_beta   90.00
_cell.angle_gamma   90.00
#
_symmetry.space_group_name_H-M   'P 1'
#
loop_
_entity.id
_entity.type
_entity.pdbx_description
1 polymer ?
#
loop_
_entity_poly.entity_id
_entity_poly.type
_entity_poly.pdbx_seq_one_letter_code
_entity_poly.pdbx_strand_id
1 'polypeptide(L)'
;MFDKSGQWIRLETFDDFDNGLSDLIDLWSSTSKTATKAVKESALAHFKEDLEAAALKWIDNRAKSKKYASIGKELAEFEEALTEGSGVATEADSNTPAAPAKAKKQKV
;
A
#
# COMPACT_ATOMS: atom_id res chain seq x y z
N MET A 1 12.36 -9.30 4.23
CA MET A 1 12.40 -8.46 5.45
C MET A 1 13.74 -7.76 5.55
N PHE A 2 13.82 -6.53 6.07
CA PHE A 2 15.12 -5.84 6.19
C PHE A 2 15.96 -6.42 7.32
N ASP A 3 17.21 -6.76 7.04
CA ASP A 3 18.18 -7.14 8.06
C ASP A 3 18.66 -5.92 8.86
N LYS A 4 19.54 -6.13 9.85
CA LYS A 4 20.14 -5.04 10.65
C LYS A 4 20.98 -4.06 9.82
N SER A 5 21.37 -4.46 8.61
CA SER A 5 22.13 -3.66 7.65
C SER A 5 21.21 -2.85 6.73
N GLY A 6 19.88 -3.04 6.81
CA GLY A 6 18.91 -2.42 5.91
C GLY A 6 18.85 -3.09 4.54
N GLN A 7 19.37 -4.31 4.39
CA GLN A 7 19.27 -5.10 3.16
C GLN A 7 18.04 -6.00 3.20
N TRP A 8 17.32 -6.10 2.07
CA TRP A 8 16.22 -7.03 1.96
C TRP A 8 16.72 -8.49 2.01
N ILE A 9 16.21 -9.24 2.98
CA ILE A 9 16.30 -10.70 3.07
C ILE A 9 15.12 -11.28 2.29
N ARG A 10 15.46 -12.15 1.34
CA ARG A 10 14.51 -12.86 0.50
C ARG A 10 13.59 -13.76 1.32
N LEU A 11 12.29 -13.74 1.02
CA LEU A 11 11.31 -14.63 1.65
C LEU A 11 11.16 -15.91 0.82
N GLU A 12 11.28 -17.07 1.46
CA GLU A 12 11.26 -18.37 0.76
C GLU A 12 10.23 -19.35 1.28
N THR A 13 9.88 -19.25 2.56
CA THR A 13 8.92 -20.14 3.24
C THR A 13 7.63 -19.42 3.58
N PHE A 14 6.55 -20.18 3.75
CA PHE A 14 5.25 -19.61 4.14
C PHE A 14 5.35 -18.77 5.42
N ASP A 15 6.07 -19.25 6.43
CA ASP A 15 6.24 -18.53 7.69
C ASP A 15 7.04 -17.22 7.49
N ASP A 16 7.99 -17.18 6.54
CA ASP A 16 8.68 -15.94 6.18
C ASP A 16 7.72 -14.91 5.58
N PHE A 17 6.76 -15.35 4.76
CA PHE A 17 5.74 -14.48 4.17
C PHE A 17 4.69 -14.03 5.19
N ASP A 18 4.26 -14.91 6.08
CA ASP A 18 3.30 -14.61 7.14
C ASP A 18 3.86 -13.57 8.14
N ASN A 19 5.08 -13.83 8.64
CA ASN A 19 5.79 -12.88 9.48
C ASN A 19 6.16 -11.61 8.70
N GLY A 20 6.59 -11.75 7.45
CA GLY A 20 6.97 -10.64 6.59
C GLY A 20 5.82 -9.69 6.27
N LEU A 21 4.59 -10.19 6.16
CA LEU A 21 3.39 -9.37 5.98
C LEU A 21 3.07 -8.58 7.25
N SER A 22 3.20 -9.22 8.42
CA SER A 22 3.05 -8.54 9.71
C SER A 22 4.09 -7.42 9.87
N ASP A 23 5.36 -7.71 9.58
CA ASP A 23 6.45 -6.73 9.59
C ASP A 23 6.22 -5.57 8.60
N LEU A 24 5.61 -5.86 7.44
CA LEU A 24 5.25 -4.84 6.46
C LEU A 24 4.17 -3.91 7.02
N ILE A 25 3.12 -4.46 7.63
CA ILE A 25 2.05 -3.66 8.28
C ILE A 25 2.63 -2.80 9.41
N ASP A 26 3.49 -3.37 10.25
CA ASP A 26 4.18 -2.66 11.34
C ASP A 26 5.08 -1.53 10.79
N LEU A 27 5.81 -1.80 9.70
CA LEU A 27 6.64 -0.79 9.04
C LEU A 27 5.78 0.38 8.53
N TRP A 28 4.64 0.10 7.90
CA TRP A 28 3.76 1.13 7.34
C TRP A 28 2.99 1.91 8.42
N SER A 29 2.63 1.28 9.53
CA SER A 29 2.04 1.94 10.70
C SER A 29 3.07 2.68 11.56
N SER A 30 4.36 2.38 11.41
CA SER A 30 5.44 3.03 12.16
C SER A 30 5.54 4.53 11.87
N THR A 31 5.71 5.29 12.96
CA THR A 31 6.05 6.72 12.98
C THR A 31 7.56 6.98 13.05
N SER A 32 8.37 5.93 12.95
CA SER A 32 9.83 6.05 12.99
C SER A 32 10.36 6.90 11.83
N LYS A 33 11.33 7.77 12.14
CA LYS A 33 12.02 8.60 11.13
C LYS A 33 12.78 7.79 10.08
N THR A 34 13.14 6.54 10.40
CA THR A 34 13.84 5.63 9.48
C THR A 34 12.89 4.92 8.51
N ALA A 35 11.61 4.81 8.87
CA ALA A 35 10.56 4.25 8.02
C ALA A 35 10.08 5.31 7.01
N THR A 36 10.99 5.77 6.16
CA THR A 36 10.63 6.75 5.12
C THR A 36 9.69 6.12 4.10
N LYS A 37 8.92 6.95 3.36
CA LYS A 37 8.04 6.48 2.29
C LYS A 37 8.77 5.58 1.28
N ALA A 38 10.00 5.94 0.92
CA ALA A 38 10.83 5.15 0.00
C ALA A 38 11.17 3.76 0.56
N VAL A 39 11.48 3.66 1.87
CA VAL A 39 11.74 2.37 2.53
C VAL A 39 10.47 1.52 2.58
N LYS A 40 9.33 2.14 2.90
CA LYS A 40 8.01 1.50 2.94
C LYS A 40 7.62 0.93 1.55
N GLU A 41 7.76 1.73 0.51
CA GLU A 41 7.50 1.34 -0.88
C GLU A 41 8.47 0.27 -1.38
N SER A 42 9.76 0.38 -1.03
CA SER A 42 10.77 -0.63 -1.38
C SER A 42 10.49 -1.97 -0.69
N ALA A 43 10.10 -1.97 0.60
CA ALA A 43 9.70 -3.19 1.30
C ALA A 43 8.51 -3.87 0.62
N LEU A 44 7.48 -3.09 0.28
CA LEU A 44 6.29 -3.59 -0.42
C LEU A 44 6.65 -4.19 -1.77
N ALA A 45 7.48 -3.52 -2.56
CA ALA A 45 7.92 -4.00 -3.87
C ALA A 45 8.67 -5.34 -3.77
N HIS A 46 9.63 -5.45 -2.86
CA HIS A 46 10.38 -6.70 -2.66
C HIS A 46 9.49 -7.84 -2.13
N PHE A 47 8.56 -7.54 -1.22
CA PHE A 47 7.60 -8.55 -0.74
C PHE A 47 6.76 -9.12 -1.89
N LYS A 48 6.28 -8.26 -2.79
CA LYS A 48 5.49 -8.66 -3.97
C LYS A 48 6.30 -9.53 -4.93
N GLU A 49 7.53 -9.13 -5.22
CA GLU A 49 8.43 -9.91 -6.11
C GLU A 49 8.70 -11.30 -5.55
N ASP A 50 9.02 -11.40 -4.25
CA ASP A 50 9.25 -12.70 -3.61
C ASP A 50 7.99 -13.56 -3.57
N LEU A 51 6.82 -12.95 -3.32
CA LEU A 51 5.55 -13.67 -3.28
C LEU A 51 5.15 -14.21 -4.65
N GLU A 52 5.33 -13.43 -5.71
CA GLU A 52 5.10 -13.87 -7.09
C GLU A 52 6.02 -15.03 -7.45
N ALA A 53 7.32 -14.92 -7.14
CA ALA A 53 8.28 -15.99 -7.37
C ALA A 53 7.92 -17.27 -6.59
N ALA A 54 7.49 -17.14 -5.34
CA ALA A 54 7.02 -18.27 -4.53
C ALA A 54 5.73 -18.90 -5.09
N ALA A 55 4.78 -18.08 -5.52
CA ALA A 55 3.53 -18.55 -6.12
C ALA A 55 3.78 -19.35 -7.41
N LEU A 56 4.67 -18.85 -8.29
CA LEU A 56 5.10 -19.54 -9.50
C LEU A 56 5.81 -20.87 -9.17
N LYS A 57 6.72 -20.88 -8.19
CA LYS A 57 7.42 -22.09 -7.74
C LYS A 57 6.49 -23.19 -7.27
N TRP A 58 5.34 -22.83 -6.70
CA TRP A 58 4.39 -23.77 -6.11
C TRP A 58 3.08 -23.90 -6.90
N ILE A 59 3.05 -23.49 -8.17
CA ILE A 59 1.81 -23.48 -8.97
C ILE A 59 1.16 -24.86 -9.11
N ASP A 60 1.96 -25.93 -9.18
CA ASP A 60 1.46 -27.31 -9.28
C ASP A 60 1.19 -27.98 -7.93
N ASN A 61 1.55 -27.33 -6.81
CA ASN A 61 1.31 -27.84 -5.47
C ASN A 61 0.08 -27.18 -4.85
N ARG A 62 -1.10 -27.76 -5.09
CA ARG A 62 -2.41 -27.22 -4.67
C ARG A 62 -2.45 -26.69 -3.22
N ALA A 63 -1.86 -27.43 -2.27
CA ALA A 63 -1.86 -27.02 -0.86
C ALA A 63 -1.01 -25.77 -0.64
N LYS A 64 0.19 -25.72 -1.23
CA LYS A 64 1.08 -24.56 -1.15
C LYS A 64 0.55 -23.38 -1.95
N SER A 65 0.07 -23.57 -3.18
CA SER A 65 -0.50 -22.47 -3.98
C SER A 65 -1.65 -21.80 -3.24
N LYS A 66 -2.50 -22.56 -2.54
CA LYS A 66 -3.58 -21.98 -1.73
C LYS A 66 -3.04 -21.09 -0.61
N LYS A 67 -1.96 -21.50 0.07
CA LYS A 67 -1.34 -20.69 1.13
C LYS A 67 -0.80 -19.37 0.59
N TYR A 68 -0.01 -19.41 -0.49
CA TYR A 68 0.54 -18.18 -1.09
C TYR A 68 -0.55 -17.30 -1.72
N ALA A 69 -1.62 -17.89 -2.25
CA ALA A 69 -2.79 -17.12 -2.72
C ALA A 69 -3.52 -16.41 -1.57
N SER A 70 -3.62 -17.03 -0.38
CA SER A 70 -4.15 -16.37 0.82
C SER A 70 -3.30 -15.16 1.24
N ILE A 71 -1.97 -15.32 1.29
CA ILE A 71 -1.06 -14.19 1.57
C ILE A 71 -1.25 -13.08 0.52
N GLY A 72 -1.38 -13.42 -0.76
CA GLY A 72 -1.63 -12.44 -1.81
C GLY A 72 -2.95 -11.68 -1.65
N LYS A 73 -3.99 -12.34 -1.11
CA LYS A 73 -5.26 -11.68 -0.80
C LYS A 73 -5.12 -10.69 0.34
N GLU A 74 -4.45 -11.09 1.43
CA GLU A 74 -4.22 -10.22 2.59
C GLU A 74 -3.35 -9.01 2.21
N LEU A 75 -2.32 -9.23 1.37
CA LEU A 75 -1.52 -8.14 0.82
C LEU A 75 -2.36 -7.16 -0.01
N ALA A 76 -3.29 -7.65 -0.82
CA ALA A 76 -4.18 -6.78 -1.60
C ALA A 76 -5.12 -5.94 -0.71
N GLU A 77 -5.66 -6.53 0.35
CA GLU A 77 -6.48 -5.81 1.35
C GLU A 77 -5.65 -4.72 2.05
N PHE A 78 -4.38 -5.01 2.35
CA PHE A 78 -3.45 -4.02 2.89
C PHE A 78 -3.17 -2.88 1.90
N GLU A 79 -2.89 -3.18 0.63
CA GLU A 79 -2.67 -2.15 -0.41
C GLU A 79 -3.91 -1.26 -0.65
N GLU A 80 -5.11 -1.84 -0.55
CA GLU A 80 -6.37 -1.09 -0.61
C GLU A 80 -6.49 -0.12 0.56
N ALA A 81 -6.19 -0.56 1.78
CA ALA A 81 -6.19 0.28 2.98
C ALA A 81 -5.17 1.43 2.89
N LEU A 82 -4.02 1.22 2.24
CA LEU A 82 -3.05 2.31 1.97
C LEU A 82 -3.62 3.35 1.01
N THR A 83 -4.44 2.93 0.05
CA THR A 83 -5.09 3.83 -0.92
C THR A 83 -6.25 4.60 -0.29
N GLU A 84 -7.08 3.94 0.52
CA GLU A 84 -8.19 4.56 1.25
C GLU A 84 -7.69 5.52 2.34
N GLY A 85 -6.62 5.15 3.07
CA GLY A 85 -5.96 6.03 4.04
C GLY A 85 -5.22 7.22 3.39
N SER A 86 -4.93 7.16 2.10
CA SER A 86 -4.40 8.27 1.30
C SER A 86 -5.50 9.15 0.68
N GLY A 87 -6.78 8.81 0.92
CA GLY A 87 -7.93 9.28 0.15
C GLY A 87 -9.08 9.87 0.98
N VAL A 88 -8.80 10.81 1.87
CA VAL A 88 -9.78 11.87 2.18
C VAL A 88 -9.08 13.23 2.27
N ALA A 89 -8.67 13.71 1.10
CA ALA A 89 -8.52 15.13 0.80
C ALA A 89 -9.05 15.40 -0.61
N THR A 90 -10.17 14.79 -0.98
CA THR A 90 -11.13 15.45 -1.87
C THR A 90 -12.10 16.19 -0.97
N GLU A 91 -11.63 17.31 -0.42
CA GLU A 91 -12.52 18.44 -0.24
C GLU A 91 -13.07 18.74 -1.64
N ALA A 92 -14.27 18.23 -1.91
CA ALA A 92 -15.09 18.78 -2.96
C ALA A 92 -15.44 20.21 -2.52
N ASP A 93 -14.49 21.11 -2.74
CA ASP A 93 -14.64 22.54 -2.75
C ASP A 93 -15.73 22.85 -3.79
N SER A 94 -16.98 22.80 -3.33
CA SER A 94 -18.10 23.41 -4.01
C SER A 94 -18.07 24.90 -3.70
N ASN A 95 -16.92 25.56 -3.90
CA ASN A 95 -16.87 27.00 -4.06
C ASN A 95 -17.46 27.31 -5.43
N THR A 96 -18.79 27.32 -5.46
CA THR A 96 -19.56 27.83 -6.59
C THR A 96 -19.21 29.31 -6.73
N PRO A 97 -18.63 29.77 -7.86
CA PRO A 97 -18.48 31.19 -8.09
C PRO A 97 -19.88 31.78 -8.31
N ALA A 98 -20.36 32.57 -7.36
CA ALA A 98 -21.53 33.40 -7.56
C ALA A 98 -21.21 34.45 -8.65
N ALA A 99 -21.67 34.19 -9.88
CA ALA A 99 -21.65 35.17 -10.97
C ALA A 99 -22.78 36.21 -10.77
N PRO A 100 -22.63 37.43 -11.33
CA PRO A 100 -22.96 38.68 -10.64
C PRO A 100 -24.41 39.14 -10.79
N ALA A 101 -24.92 39.77 -9.73
CA ALA A 101 -26.15 40.55 -9.76
C ALA A 101 -25.98 41.77 -10.69
N LYS A 102 -26.90 41.87 -11.66
CA LYS A 102 -26.97 42.95 -12.66
C LYS A 102 -27.06 44.32 -11.96
N ALA A 103 -26.04 45.16 -12.14
CA ALA A 103 -26.07 46.57 -11.75
C ALA A 103 -27.08 47.34 -12.65
N LYS A 104 -28.03 48.02 -12.00
CA LYS A 104 -28.96 48.96 -12.62
C LYS A 104 -28.16 50.15 -13.18
N LYS A 105 -28.38 50.47 -14.46
CA LYS A 105 -27.89 51.71 -15.08
C LYS A 105 -28.62 52.90 -14.46
N GLN A 106 -27.88 53.75 -13.76
CA GLN A 106 -28.29 55.11 -13.44
C GLN A 106 -28.03 55.98 -14.67
N LYS A 107 -29.07 56.63 -15.18
CA LYS A 107 -29.01 57.57 -16.29
C LYS A 107 -29.01 58.98 -15.70
N VAL A 108 -28.18 59.83 -16.31
CA VAL A 108 -27.92 61.26 -16.07
C VAL A 108 -29.19 62.06 -15.82
#